data_AF-A0A8T4V643-F1
#
_entry.id   AF-A0A8T4V643-F1
#
_cell.length_a   1.000
_cell.length_b   1.000
_cell.length_c   1.000
_cell.angle_alpha   90.00
_cell.angle_beta   90.00
_cell.angle_gamma   90.00
#
_symmetry.space_group_name_H-M   'P 1'
#
loop_
_entity.id
_entity.type
_entity.pdbx_description
1 polymer ?
#
loop_
_entity_poly.entity_id
_entity_poly.type
_entity_poly.pdbx_seq_one_letter_code
_entity_poly.pdbx_strand_id
1 'polypeptide(L)'
;MPEIILLLLVSLIGLVTGFFDSIIGAGGLISVPSLVFLGLPPQIAIATDRLGTIGQTFTALIKFWKAKKIVWRYVPILAVISLAGSLIGANILLNVDQKILESVVGVLILI
;
A
#
# COMPACT_ATOMS: atom_id res chain seq x y z
N MET A 1 -25.24 -5.36 13.14
CA MET A 1 -25.12 -3.88 13.25
C MET A 1 -23.70 -3.34 13.49
N PRO A 2 -22.73 -4.04 14.14
CA PRO A 2 -21.37 -3.48 14.30
C PRO A 2 -20.51 -3.52 13.02
N GLU A 3 -20.77 -4.43 12.08
CA GLU A 3 -19.94 -4.60 10.88
C GLU A 3 -20.06 -3.47 9.85
N ILE A 4 -21.25 -2.86 9.71
CA ILE A 4 -21.48 -1.74 8.80
C ILE A 4 -20.69 -0.51 9.26
N ILE A 5 -20.64 -0.28 10.58
CA ILE A 5 -19.89 0.83 11.18
C ILE A 5 -18.39 0.60 10.94
N LEU A 6 -17.90 -0.62 11.15
CA LEU A 6 -16.50 -0.97 10.89
C LEU A 6 -16.11 -0.74 9.43
N LEU A 7 -16.94 -1.19 8.48
CA LEU A 7 -16.74 -0.96 7.04
C LEU A 7 -16.68 0.53 6.69
N LEU A 8 -17.58 1.34 7.27
CA LEU A 8 -17.58 2.80 7.09
C LEU A 8 -16.30 3.44 7.63
N LEU A 9 -15.84 3.00 8.79
CA LEU A 9 -14.64 3.53 9.46
C LEU A 9 -13.38 3.17 8.68
N VAL A 10 -13.22 1.91 8.26
CA VAL A 10 -12.11 1.45 7.42
C VAL A 10 -12.11 2.15 6.06
N SER A 11 -13.29 2.37 5.46
CA SER A 11 -13.41 3.09 4.19
C SER A 11 -13.00 4.55 4.33
N LEU A 12 -13.36 5.21 5.45
CA LEU A 12 -12.99 6.59 5.72
C LEU A 12 -11.48 6.71 5.97
N ILE A 13 -10.91 5.80 6.76
CA ILE A 13 -9.46 5.71 6.98
C ILE A 13 -8.75 5.52 5.63
N GLY A 14 -9.20 4.55 4.83
CA GLY A 14 -8.63 4.28 3.50
C GLY A 14 -8.69 5.48 2.55
N LEU A 15 -9.77 6.26 2.60
CA LEU A 15 -9.89 7.51 1.83
C LEU A 15 -8.86 8.56 2.27
N VAL A 16 -8.74 8.78 3.58
CA VAL A 16 -7.80 9.77 4.14
C VAL A 16 -6.37 9.34 3.87
N THR A 17 -6.01 8.09 4.18
CA THR A 17 -4.65 7.58 3.92
C THR A 17 -4.34 7.59 2.45
N GLY A 18 -5.29 7.21 1.58
CA GLY A 18 -5.12 7.22 0.14
C GLY A 18 -4.93 8.63 -0.44
N PHE A 19 -5.54 9.65 0.16
CA PHE A 19 -5.31 11.06 -0.20
C PHE A 19 -3.88 11.49 0.17
N PHE A 20 -3.43 11.21 1.40
CA PHE A 20 -2.07 11.51 1.82
C PHE A 20 -1.02 10.76 1.01
N ASP A 21 -1.30 9.51 0.67
CA ASP A 21 -0.43 8.71 -0.20
C ASP A 21 -0.25 9.37 -1.57
N SER A 22 -1.31 9.95 -2.13
CA SER A 22 -1.24 10.62 -3.42
C SER A 22 -0.45 11.93 -3.40
N ILE A 23 -0.30 12.57 -2.24
CA ILE A 23 0.43 13.84 -2.07
C ILE A 23 1.89 13.59 -1.71
N ILE A 24 2.13 12.75 -0.70
CA ILE A 24 3.43 12.58 -0.04
C ILE A 24 4.10 11.26 -0.46
N GLY A 25 3.33 10.27 -0.93
CA GLY A 25 3.82 8.91 -1.20
C GLY A 25 4.11 8.10 0.08
N ALA A 26 3.63 8.57 1.23
CA ALA A 26 3.88 8.00 2.56
C ALA A 26 2.63 7.35 3.17
N GLY A 27 1.57 7.09 2.39
CA GLY A 27 0.28 6.64 2.93
C GLY A 27 0.32 5.28 3.61
N GLY A 28 1.21 4.39 3.15
CA GLY A 28 1.45 3.10 3.80
C GLY A 28 1.97 3.22 5.24
N LEU A 29 2.66 4.32 5.58
CA LEU A 29 3.10 4.58 6.97
C LEU A 29 1.93 4.86 7.90
N ILE A 30 0.79 5.35 7.39
CA ILE A 30 -0.40 5.61 8.18
C ILE A 30 -1.36 4.40 8.13
N SER A 31 -1.56 3.83 6.94
CA SER A 31 -2.52 2.75 6.72
C SER A 31 -2.11 1.46 7.42
N VAL A 32 -0.84 1.05 7.31
CA VAL A 32 -0.36 -0.21 7.90
C VAL A 32 -0.51 -0.22 9.42
N PRO A 33 -0.04 0.80 10.18
CA PRO A 33 -0.31 0.87 11.62
C PRO A 33 -1.79 0.90 11.97
N SER A 34 -2.60 1.65 11.21
CA SER A 34 -4.05 1.73 11.45
C SER A 34 -4.73 0.36 11.31
N LEU A 35 -4.35 -0.42 10.30
CA LEU A 35 -4.85 -1.78 10.09
C LEU A 35 -4.37 -2.74 11.19
N VAL A 36 -3.12 -2.62 11.64
CA VAL A 36 -2.59 -3.41 12.76
C VAL A 36 -3.30 -3.06 14.07
N PHE A 37 -3.61 -1.78 14.31
CA PHE A 37 -4.43 -1.33 15.44
C PHE A 37 -5.85 -1.91 15.42
N LEU A 38 -6.40 -2.18 14.22
CA LEU A 38 -7.68 -2.87 14.05
C LEU A 38 -7.58 -4.39 14.28
N GLY A 39 -6.40 -4.91 14.63
CA GLY A 39 -6.18 -6.31 15.00
C GLY A 39 -5.68 -7.20 13.85
N LEU A 40 -5.33 -6.62 12.69
CA LEU A 40 -4.76 -7.40 11.59
C LEU A 40 -3.28 -7.72 11.87
N PRO A 41 -2.82 -8.96 11.61
CA PRO A 41 -1.39 -9.28 11.61
C PRO A 41 -0.62 -8.37 10.64
N PRO A 42 0.64 -7.96 10.95
CA PRO A 42 1.37 -7.01 10.11
C PRO A 42 1.53 -7.44 8.65
N GLN A 43 1.73 -8.74 8.39
CA GLN A 43 1.85 -9.27 7.03
C GLN A 43 0.55 -9.04 6.23
N ILE A 44 -0.60 -9.28 6.86
CA ILE A 44 -1.92 -9.10 6.24
C ILE A 44 -2.23 -7.61 6.09
N ALA A 45 -1.88 -6.78 7.07
CA ALA A 45 -2.05 -5.34 7.00
C ALA A 45 -1.25 -4.73 5.83
N ILE A 46 0.03 -5.09 5.68
CA ILE A 46 0.88 -4.64 4.56
C ILE A 46 0.32 -5.13 3.22
N ALA A 47 -0.12 -6.39 3.13
CA ALA A 47 -0.72 -6.91 1.91
C ALA A 47 -2.01 -6.17 1.54
N THR A 48 -2.86 -5.87 2.52
CA THR A 48 -4.13 -5.15 2.33
C THR A 48 -3.89 -3.72 1.85
N ASP A 49 -2.94 -3.00 2.44
CA ASP A 49 -2.52 -1.67 1.99
C ASP A 49 -2.04 -1.70 0.53
N ARG A 50 -1.18 -2.67 0.18
CA ARG A 50 -0.65 -2.81 -1.17
C ARG A 50 -1.72 -3.12 -2.22
N LEU A 51 -2.77 -3.85 -1.84
CA LEU A 51 -3.93 -4.06 -2.72
C LEU A 51 -4.73 -2.77 -2.93
N GLY A 52 -4.90 -1.96 -1.88
CA GLY A 52 -5.59 -0.66 -1.98
C GLY A 52 -4.93 0.31 -2.95
N THR A 53 -3.58 0.34 -2.98
CA THR A 53 -2.81 1.24 -3.84
C THR A 53 -2.85 0.88 -5.35
N ILE A 54 -3.40 -0.28 -5.72
CA ILE A 54 -3.61 -0.66 -7.13
C ILE A 54 -4.51 0.37 -7.86
N GLY A 55 -5.60 0.81 -7.21
CA GLY A 55 -6.52 1.78 -7.78
C GLY A 55 -5.86 3.15 -8.04
N GLN A 56 -4.96 3.57 -7.15
CA GLN A 56 -4.18 4.79 -7.31
C GLN A 56 -3.21 4.68 -8.48
N THR A 57 -2.49 3.55 -8.58
CA THR A 57 -1.55 3.29 -9.68
C THR A 57 -2.27 3.28 -11.02
N PHE A 58 -3.45 2.66 -11.09
CA PHE A 58 -4.30 2.65 -12.29
C PHE A 58 -4.78 4.06 -12.67
N THR A 59 -5.21 4.85 -11.69
CA THR A 59 -5.61 6.24 -11.91
C THR A 59 -4.44 7.09 -12.40
N ALA A 60 -3.25 6.91 -11.82
CA ALA A 60 -2.03 7.58 -12.25
C ALA A 60 -1.70 7.22 -13.70
N LEU A 61 -1.76 5.94 -14.06
CA LEU A 61 -1.53 5.46 -15.43
C LEU A 61 -2.46 6.16 -16.43
N ILE A 62 -3.77 6.23 -16.15
CA ILE A 62 -4.74 6.93 -17.02
C ILE A 62 -4.39 8.41 -17.16
N LYS A 63 -4.03 9.08 -16.05
CA LYS A 63 -3.64 10.51 -16.07
C LYS A 63 -2.40 10.75 -16.94
N PHE A 64 -1.35 9.95 -16.75
CA PHE A 64 -0.11 10.07 -17.55
C PHE A 64 -0.35 9.75 -19.03
N TRP A 65 -1.22 8.78 -19.32
CA TRP A 65 -1.58 8.43 -20.69
C TRP A 65 -2.33 9.58 -21.38
N LYS A 66 -3.37 10.13 -20.73
CA LYS A 66 -4.11 11.30 -21.24
C LYS A 66 -3.22 12.52 -21.44
N ALA A 67 -2.24 12.72 -20.56
CA ALA A 67 -1.28 13.82 -20.65
C ALA A 67 -0.19 13.60 -21.73
N LYS A 68 -0.16 12.45 -22.41
CA LYS A 68 0.88 12.05 -23.39
C LYS A 68 2.31 12.12 -22.83
N LYS A 69 2.47 11.90 -21.51
CA LYS A 69 3.76 11.95 -20.82
C LYS A 69 4.45 10.59 -20.69
N ILE A 70 3.90 9.55 -21.31
CA ILE A 70 4.46 8.19 -21.26
C ILE A 70 5.57 8.04 -22.30
N VAL A 71 6.78 7.74 -21.84
CA VAL A 71 7.91 7.39 -22.71
C VAL A 71 7.88 5.88 -22.99
N TRP A 72 7.14 5.50 -24.04
CA TRP A 72 6.87 4.10 -24.39
C TRP A 72 8.10 3.21 -24.55
N ARG A 73 9.25 3.79 -24.92
CA ARG A 73 10.53 3.07 -25.03
C ARG A 73 10.95 2.38 -23.74
N TYR A 74 10.67 2.99 -22.58
CA TYR A 74 11.08 2.47 -21.27
C TYR A 74 10.01 1.62 -20.58
N VAL A 75 8.75 1.68 -21.04
CA VAL A 75 7.64 0.94 -20.42
C VAL A 75 7.92 -0.56 -20.28
N PRO A 76 8.36 -1.30 -21.31
CA PRO A 76 8.53 -2.75 -21.17
C PRO A 76 9.67 -3.11 -20.19
N ILE A 77 10.78 -2.38 -20.22
CA ILE A 77 11.91 -2.67 -19.31
C ILE A 77 11.57 -2.33 -17.85
N LEU A 78 10.91 -1.20 -17.61
CA LEU A 78 10.46 -0.81 -16.28
C LEU A 78 9.37 -1.75 -15.75
N ALA A 79 8.47 -2.24 -16.61
CA ALA A 79 7.45 -3.20 -16.23
C ALA A 79 8.06 -4.53 -15.77
N VAL A 80 9.01 -5.09 -16.52
CA VAL A 80 9.68 -6.34 -16.15
C VAL A 80 10.47 -6.19 -14.85
N ILE A 81 11.23 -5.11 -14.70
CA ILE A 81 12.01 -4.85 -13.48
C ILE A 81 11.08 -4.67 -12.28
N SER A 82 9.99 -3.93 -12.44
CA SER A 82 9.02 -3.70 -11.36
C SER A 82 8.31 -4.99 -10.96
N LEU A 83 7.93 -5.83 -11.93
CA LEU A 83 7.33 -7.14 -11.67
C LEU A 83 8.30 -8.05 -10.92
N ALA A 84 9.53 -8.21 -11.41
CA ALA A 84 10.55 -9.03 -10.76
C ALA A 84 10.84 -8.53 -9.34
N GLY A 85 11.04 -7.23 -9.16
CA GLY A 85 11.26 -6.63 -7.84
C GLY A 85 10.08 -6.83 -6.89
N SER A 86 8.84 -6.71 -7.39
CA SER A 86 7.64 -6.92 -6.58
C SER A 86 7.49 -8.36 -6.10
N LEU A 87 7.82 -9.35 -6.96
CA LEU A 87 7.76 -10.77 -6.61
C LEU A 87 8.82 -11.12 -5.57
N ILE A 88 10.05 -10.63 -5.77
CA ILE A 88 11.15 -10.84 -4.82
C ILE A 88 10.80 -10.19 -3.48
N GLY A 89 10.33 -8.93 -3.48
CA GLY A 89 9.94 -8.22 -2.26
C GLY A 89 8.78 -8.90 -1.52
N ALA A 90 7.77 -9.36 -2.25
CA ALA A 90 6.65 -10.10 -1.65
C ALA A 90 7.11 -11.41 -1.02
N ASN A 91 8.00 -12.16 -1.69
CA ASN A 91 8.54 -13.40 -1.13
C ASN A 91 9.38 -13.14 0.13
N ILE A 92 10.23 -12.10 0.13
CA ILE A 92 10.98 -11.69 1.32
C ILE A 92 10.02 -11.37 2.46
N LEU A 93 9.01 -10.53 2.22
CA LEU A 93 8.02 -10.13 3.23
C LEU A 93 7.33 -11.33 3.89
N LEU A 94 6.97 -12.34 3.10
CA LEU A 94 6.33 -13.56 3.61
C LEU A 94 7.26 -14.46 4.42
N ASN A 95 8.58 -14.36 4.22
CA ASN A 95 9.59 -15.12 4.97
C ASN A 95 10.14 -14.33 6.18
N VAL A 96 9.78 -13.06 6.36
CA VAL A 96 10.21 -12.28 7.52
C VAL A 96 9.39 -12.67 8.75
N ASP A 97 10.10 -12.90 9.86
CA ASP A 97 9.50 -13.19 11.16
C ASP A 97 8.51 -12.09 11.56
N GLN A 98 7.32 -12.52 11.98
CA GLN A 98 6.24 -11.62 12.38
C GLN A 98 6.69 -10.65 13.48
N LYS A 99 7.52 -11.10 14.42
CA LYS A 99 8.05 -10.27 15.52
C LYS A 99 8.89 -9.08 15.03
N ILE A 100 9.61 -9.24 13.92
CA ILE A 100 10.38 -8.15 13.31
C ILE A 100 9.41 -7.13 12.71
N LEU A 101 8.40 -7.59 11.98
CA LEU A 101 7.38 -6.72 11.39
C LEU A 101 6.57 -5.98 12.46
N GLU A 102 6.20 -6.65 13.56
CA GLU A 102 5.56 -6.01 14.72
C GLU A 102 6.44 -4.93 15.33
N SER A 103 7.76 -5.18 15.47
CA SER A 103 8.69 -4.18 15.99
C SER A 103 8.82 -2.97 15.05
N VAL A 104 8.89 -3.20 13.73
CA VAL A 104 8.96 -2.12 12.73
C VAL A 104 7.68 -1.29 12.76
N VAL A 105 6.51 -1.94 12.74
CA VAL A 105 5.22 -1.24 12.86
C VAL A 105 5.11 -0.49 14.19
N GLY A 106 5.58 -1.07 15.30
CA GLY A 106 5.61 -0.42 16.60
C GLY A 106 6.44 0.87 16.59
N VAL A 107 7.58 0.89 15.90
CA VAL A 107 8.37 2.12 15.71
C VAL A 107 7.62 3.12 14.83
N LEU A 108 6.97 2.68 13.75
CA LEU A 108 6.18 3.55 12.89
C LEU A 108 5.00 4.22 13.59
N ILE A 109 4.43 3.59 14.61
CA ILE A 109 3.36 4.17 15.44
C ILE A 109 3.89 5.30 16.35
N LEU A 110 5.15 5.19 16.78
CA LEU A 110 5.77 6.11 17.74
C LEU A 110 6.32 7.39 17.10
N ILE A 111 6.56 7.39 15.79
CA ILE A 111 7.10 8.51 15.00
C ILE A 111 5.95 9.26 14.35
#